data_AF-G8JQK3-F1
#
_entry.id   AF-G8JQK3-F1
#
_cell.length_a   1.000
_cell.length_b   1.000
_cell.length_c   1.000
_cell.angle_alpha   90.00
_cell.angle_beta   90.00
_cell.angle_gamma   90.00
#
_symmetry.space_group_name_H-M   'P 1'
#
loop_
_entity.id
_entity.type
_entity.pdbx_description
1 polymer ?
#
loop_
_entity_poly.entity_id
_entity_poly.type
_entity_poly.pdbx_seq_one_letter_code
_entity_poly.pdbx_strand_id
1 'polypeptide(L)'
;MIEYMEYILRQYEKSTNWNRHNSYENITATSDNLLQFEIPDSINLQVSNKSTPYTFNTFELSNHKVINGSLSYLYTDCADMDNFVQTSMNVPLQTTVNTYQYIKPYYYYHNGSNNNIFNHRDFASKTLIYGRMYYPGSILEAMYCKRLSPFSQIVIKGLSSVNQRNILTLYWQQDKGSTCQEVIFSTSEALLGYRMLHNFAHHGSKLSTTLYNNSNLSLGSEFWLGIGNMLPGCSTTLRYFTHVTNTGKPITLTLSLNPLFGHISSSYSVKPSPGTTFCSKYEFNIYSIESKLSLGCEFWRSISMKKEDMGPSIESVDRKDLDYLNFGVENLPTLDKMKEFRNLKVDNPMYYHPLLANNSNDLINNVNSTFSSSLQKITREKSVIEKFVNLVNSTEFTSVLKMSTSLSDKNLRLLWEGRYKGFLISAGAELSTVPLDAPKTLNEEGSTTIGRPVWLRPAKFGIQLKYST
;
A
#
# COMPACT_ATOMS: atom_id res chain seq x y z
N MET A 1 14.99 -1.76 2.53
CA MET A 1 14.85 -0.58 1.65
C MET A 1 14.70 -1.01 0.20
N ILE A 2 13.97 -0.24 -0.62
CA ILE A 2 13.70 -0.57 -2.03
C ILE A 2 14.99 -0.55 -2.86
N GLU A 3 15.08 -1.39 -3.88
CA GLU A 3 16.17 -1.40 -4.87
C GLU A 3 16.16 -0.16 -5.76
N TYR A 4 17.32 0.22 -6.30
CA TYR A 4 17.45 1.47 -7.05
C TYR A 4 16.66 1.48 -8.37
N MET A 5 16.71 0.38 -9.14
CA MET A 5 15.93 0.23 -10.38
C MET A 5 14.42 0.35 -10.10
N GLU A 6 13.94 -0.32 -9.05
CA GLU A 6 12.53 -0.24 -8.67
C GLU A 6 12.14 1.15 -8.18
N TYR A 7 12.99 1.80 -7.37
CA TYR A 7 12.78 3.17 -6.90
C TYR A 7 12.62 4.14 -8.07
N ILE A 8 13.50 4.08 -9.08
CA ILE A 8 13.41 4.91 -10.28
C ILE A 8 12.10 4.66 -11.02
N LEU A 9 11.70 3.39 -11.18
CA LEU A 9 10.43 3.06 -11.81
C LEU A 9 9.24 3.66 -11.04
N ARG A 10 9.25 3.60 -9.70
CA ARG A 10 8.18 4.20 -8.87
C ARG A 10 8.09 5.72 -9.07
N GLN A 11 9.23 6.40 -9.16
CA GLN A 11 9.25 7.85 -9.38
C GLN A 11 8.80 8.23 -10.79
N TYR A 12 9.17 7.44 -11.79
CA TYR A 12 8.68 7.60 -13.16
C TYR A 12 7.16 7.44 -13.24
N GLU A 13 6.61 6.39 -12.63
CA GLU A 13 5.17 6.14 -12.57
C GLU A 13 4.43 7.30 -11.87
N LYS A 14 4.98 7.82 -10.77
CA LYS A 14 4.42 9.00 -10.09
C LYS A 14 4.45 10.25 -10.96
N SER A 15 5.57 10.52 -11.63
CA SER A 15 5.72 11.69 -12.51
C SER A 15 4.78 11.65 -13.72
N THR A 16 4.45 10.45 -14.19
CA THR A 16 3.54 10.25 -15.33
C THR A 16 2.08 10.02 -14.91
N ASN A 17 1.78 10.06 -13.61
CA ASN A 17 0.48 9.72 -13.03
C ASN A 17 -0.02 8.31 -13.44
N TRP A 18 0.89 7.34 -13.53
CA TRP A 18 0.55 5.94 -13.72
C TRP A 18 0.12 5.29 -12.40
N ASN A 19 -1.02 4.58 -12.40
CA ASN A 19 -1.55 3.98 -11.19
C ASN A 19 -0.95 2.59 -10.92
N ARG A 20 0.23 2.56 -10.30
CA ARG A 20 0.91 1.31 -9.90
C ARG A 20 0.05 0.38 -9.04
N HIS A 21 -0.78 0.92 -8.16
CA HIS A 21 -1.63 0.12 -7.25
C HIS A 21 -2.73 -0.67 -7.97
N ASN A 22 -2.95 -0.38 -9.25
CA ASN A 22 -3.89 -1.08 -10.11
C ASN A 22 -3.27 -2.26 -10.89
N SER A 23 -1.98 -2.54 -10.69
CA SER A 23 -1.34 -3.72 -11.28
C SER A 23 -1.59 -4.95 -10.41
N TYR A 24 -1.74 -6.11 -11.06
CA TYR A 24 -1.84 -7.40 -10.37
C TYR A 24 -0.58 -7.71 -9.54
N GLU A 25 0.60 -7.21 -9.94
CA GLU A 25 1.84 -7.35 -9.15
C GLU A 25 1.70 -6.78 -7.73
N ASN A 26 0.93 -5.71 -7.57
CA ASN A 26 0.79 -5.01 -6.29
C ASN A 26 -0.48 -5.41 -5.51
N ILE A 27 -1.19 -6.47 -5.92
CA ILE A 27 -2.45 -6.85 -5.27
C ILE A 27 -2.24 -7.35 -3.83
N THR A 28 -1.14 -8.07 -3.56
CA THR A 28 -0.72 -8.55 -2.23
C THR A 28 0.41 -7.72 -1.61
N ALA A 29 0.80 -6.61 -2.23
CA ALA A 29 1.98 -5.85 -1.79
C ALA A 29 1.91 -5.39 -0.33
N THR A 30 0.71 -5.12 0.22
CA THR A 30 0.57 -4.74 1.64
C THR A 30 0.98 -5.88 2.58
N SER A 31 0.54 -7.12 2.30
CA SER A 31 0.91 -8.26 3.14
C SER A 31 2.38 -8.58 3.01
N ASP A 32 2.92 -8.52 1.80
CA ASP A 32 4.29 -8.92 1.51
C ASP A 32 5.28 -7.89 2.10
N ASN A 33 4.99 -6.59 1.98
CA ASN A 33 5.80 -5.53 2.59
C ASN A 33 5.88 -5.60 4.12
N LEU A 34 4.81 -6.08 4.78
CA LEU A 34 4.71 -6.15 6.25
C LEU A 34 5.28 -7.44 6.84
N LEU A 35 5.33 -8.51 6.05
CA LEU A 35 5.71 -9.85 6.52
C LEU A 35 7.05 -10.32 5.95
N GLN A 36 7.26 -10.10 4.65
CA GLN A 36 8.40 -10.59 3.87
C GLN A 36 9.35 -9.44 3.53
N PHE A 37 9.91 -8.82 4.57
CA PHE A 37 11.04 -7.89 4.38
C PHE A 37 12.37 -8.63 4.49
N GLU A 38 13.34 -8.18 3.70
CA GLU A 38 14.70 -8.70 3.73
C GLU A 38 15.46 -8.13 4.92
N ILE A 39 16.17 -9.01 5.63
CA ILE A 39 17.09 -8.63 6.70
C ILE A 39 18.50 -8.59 6.11
N PRO A 40 19.25 -7.50 6.30
CA PRO A 40 20.66 -7.47 5.92
C PRO A 40 21.44 -8.56 6.67
N ASP A 41 22.27 -9.31 5.95
CA ASP A 41 23.08 -10.39 6.53
C ASP A 41 24.47 -9.93 7.01
N SER A 42 24.88 -8.69 6.66
CA SER A 42 26.19 -8.16 7.02
C SER A 42 26.18 -6.65 7.18
N ILE A 43 27.31 -6.10 7.64
CA ILE A 43 27.53 -4.66 7.66
C ILE A 43 27.87 -4.22 6.24
N ASN A 44 27.06 -3.31 5.70
CA ASN A 44 27.18 -2.79 4.35
C ASN A 44 27.10 -1.25 4.36
N LEU A 45 28.11 -0.59 3.83
CA LEU A 45 28.18 0.86 3.70
C LEU A 45 28.11 1.21 2.22
N GLN A 46 27.07 1.95 1.83
CA GLN A 46 26.83 2.40 0.47
C GLN A 46 26.90 3.92 0.40
N VAL A 47 27.78 4.44 -0.44
CA VAL A 47 27.88 5.87 -0.77
C VAL A 47 27.53 6.04 -2.23
N SER A 48 26.72 7.04 -2.57
CA SER A 48 26.35 7.34 -3.95
C SER A 48 26.53 8.82 -4.24
N ASN A 49 26.96 9.13 -5.46
CA ASN A 49 27.25 10.49 -5.91
C ASN A 49 26.81 10.69 -7.36
N LYS A 50 26.28 11.86 -7.69
CA LYS A 50 25.96 12.28 -9.06
C LYS A 50 27.21 12.82 -9.76
N SER A 51 27.72 12.09 -10.75
CA SER A 51 28.97 12.44 -11.45
C SER A 51 28.76 13.28 -12.69
N THR A 52 27.68 13.02 -13.43
CA THR A 52 27.19 13.89 -14.51
C THR A 52 25.68 14.09 -14.32
N PRO A 53 25.03 15.00 -15.06
CA PRO A 53 23.58 15.16 -15.00
C PRO A 53 22.78 13.85 -15.17
N TYR A 54 23.32 12.89 -15.94
CA TYR A 54 22.68 11.62 -16.28
C TYR A 54 23.41 10.39 -15.74
N THR A 55 24.48 10.57 -14.96
CA THR A 55 25.34 9.46 -14.52
C THR A 55 25.59 9.52 -13.03
N PHE A 56 25.35 8.41 -12.36
CA PHE A 56 25.45 8.22 -10.92
C PHE A 56 26.47 7.14 -10.62
N ASN A 57 27.34 7.40 -9.65
CA ASN A 57 28.33 6.45 -9.15
C ASN A 57 27.91 5.99 -7.77
N THR A 58 27.98 4.69 -7.51
CA THR A 58 27.81 4.13 -6.18
C THR A 58 29.02 3.30 -5.78
N PHE A 59 29.44 3.45 -4.54
CA PHE A 59 30.48 2.68 -3.91
C PHE A 59 29.85 1.89 -2.75
N GLU A 60 30.12 0.60 -2.69
CA GLU A 60 29.56 -0.32 -1.70
C GLU A 60 30.69 -1.10 -1.03
N LEU A 61 30.80 -0.93 0.28
CA LEU A 61 31.76 -1.61 1.14
C LEU A 61 31.02 -2.52 2.09
N SER A 62 31.14 -3.83 1.88
CA SER A 62 30.62 -4.84 2.79
C SER A 62 31.75 -5.48 3.61
N ASN A 63 31.41 -6.12 4.72
CA ASN A 63 32.38 -6.88 5.52
C ASN A 63 33.06 -8.03 4.74
N HIS A 64 32.47 -8.45 3.62
CA HIS A 64 32.95 -9.55 2.79
C HIS A 64 34.10 -9.14 1.85
N LYS A 65 35.16 -8.48 2.35
CA LYS A 65 36.47 -8.16 1.70
C LYS A 65 36.49 -7.63 0.24
N VAL A 66 35.36 -7.47 -0.43
CA VAL A 66 35.24 -7.04 -1.82
C VAL A 66 34.58 -5.69 -1.82
N ILE A 67 35.33 -4.72 -2.35
CA ILE A 67 34.80 -3.41 -2.67
C ILE A 67 33.98 -3.58 -3.94
N ASN A 68 32.69 -3.31 -3.83
CA ASN A 68 31.79 -3.27 -4.96
C ASN A 68 31.56 -1.81 -5.35
N GLY A 69 31.30 -1.59 -6.62
CA GLY A 69 30.85 -0.32 -7.12
C GLY A 69 29.88 -0.51 -8.27
N SER A 70 29.16 0.56 -8.59
CA SER A 70 28.34 0.55 -9.79
C SER A 70 28.25 1.92 -10.41
N LEU A 71 28.16 1.92 -11.74
CA LEU A 71 27.97 3.09 -12.58
C LEU A 71 26.57 2.99 -13.18
N SER A 72 25.71 3.92 -12.83
CA SER A 72 24.32 4.00 -13.33
C SER A 72 24.18 5.16 -14.30
N TYR A 73 23.58 4.90 -15.45
CA TYR A 73 23.10 5.86 -16.41
C TYR A 73 21.57 5.97 -16.31
N LEU A 74 21.06 7.20 -16.24
CA LEU A 74 19.64 7.48 -16.18
C LEU A 74 19.34 8.68 -17.07
N TYR A 75 18.45 8.48 -18.03
CA TYR A 75 17.94 9.51 -18.92
C TYR A 75 16.41 9.44 -18.96
N THR A 76 15.75 10.59 -18.85
CA THR A 76 14.28 10.66 -18.84
C THR A 76 13.79 11.93 -19.53
N ASP A 77 12.70 11.82 -20.30
CA ASP A 77 12.05 12.97 -20.95
C ASP A 77 11.09 13.75 -20.02
N CYS A 78 10.99 13.32 -18.76
CA CYS A 78 10.11 13.92 -17.78
C CYS A 78 10.84 15.05 -17.04
N ALA A 79 10.36 16.29 -17.19
CA ALA A 79 10.96 17.46 -16.54
C ALA A 79 10.82 17.43 -15.00
N ASP A 80 9.84 16.68 -14.48
CA ASP A 80 9.58 16.61 -13.04
C ASP A 80 10.44 15.56 -12.33
N MET A 81 11.22 14.75 -13.05
CA MET A 81 11.96 13.63 -12.47
C MET A 81 12.99 14.07 -11.42
N ASP A 82 13.67 15.20 -11.65
CA ASP A 82 14.67 15.75 -10.72
C ASP A 82 14.05 16.14 -9.36
N ASN A 83 12.74 16.46 -9.34
CA ASN A 83 12.01 16.74 -8.10
C ASN A 83 11.64 15.46 -7.33
N PHE A 84 11.42 14.35 -8.05
CA PHE A 84 11.01 13.07 -7.46
C PHE A 84 12.20 12.19 -7.04
N VAL A 85 13.31 12.23 -7.79
CA VAL A 85 14.56 11.55 -7.47
C VAL A 85 15.42 12.50 -6.65
N GLN A 86 15.28 12.42 -5.33
CA GLN A 86 15.97 13.33 -4.43
C GLN A 86 17.19 12.66 -3.77
N THR A 87 18.07 13.49 -3.20
CA THR A 87 19.20 13.04 -2.37
C THR A 87 18.72 12.45 -1.06
N SER A 88 19.54 11.63 -0.40
CA SER A 88 19.14 10.94 0.84
C SER A 88 18.77 11.89 1.99
N MET A 89 19.13 13.17 1.88
CA MET A 89 18.73 14.22 2.80
C MET A 89 17.24 14.61 2.66
N ASN A 90 16.72 14.69 1.44
CA ASN A 90 15.40 15.24 1.14
C ASN A 90 14.33 14.16 0.94
N VAL A 91 14.71 12.94 0.54
CA VAL A 91 13.73 11.89 0.27
C VAL A 91 12.92 11.54 1.54
N PRO A 92 11.58 11.56 1.49
CA PRO A 92 10.75 11.10 2.60
C PRO A 92 10.86 9.58 2.77
N LEU A 93 11.04 9.12 4.00
CA LEU A 93 11.29 7.71 4.34
C LEU A 93 10.17 6.78 3.84
N GLN A 94 8.93 7.26 3.81
CA GLN A 94 7.77 6.53 3.30
C GLN A 94 7.91 6.11 1.84
N THR A 95 8.73 6.83 1.05
CA THR A 95 8.93 6.52 -0.38
C THR A 95 10.09 5.55 -0.63
N THR A 96 11.04 5.43 0.30
CA THR A 96 12.21 4.53 0.21
C THR A 96 11.97 3.18 0.86
N VAL A 97 10.99 3.10 1.77
CA VAL A 97 10.62 1.89 2.47
C VAL A 97 9.39 1.29 1.83
N ASN A 98 9.33 -0.04 1.77
CA ASN A 98 8.13 -0.77 1.41
C ASN A 98 7.16 -0.77 2.58
N THR A 99 5.94 -0.26 2.43
CA THR A 99 5.04 -0.04 3.58
C THR A 99 3.61 -0.44 3.22
N TYR A 100 2.68 -0.20 4.14
CA TYR A 100 1.25 -0.26 3.83
C TYR A 100 0.89 0.66 2.65
N GLN A 101 0.46 0.06 1.55
CA GLN A 101 -0.02 0.78 0.38
C GLN A 101 -1.45 1.28 0.59
N TYR A 102 -1.61 2.60 0.57
CA TYR A 102 -2.93 3.21 0.56
C TYR A 102 -3.52 3.14 -0.85
N ILE A 103 -4.55 2.32 -1.03
CA ILE A 103 -5.24 2.18 -2.31
C ILE A 103 -6.19 3.36 -2.46
N LYS A 104 -5.93 4.23 -3.44
CA LYS A 104 -6.88 5.30 -3.76
C LYS A 104 -8.16 4.67 -4.33
N PRO A 105 -9.36 5.10 -3.88
CA PRO A 105 -10.61 4.67 -4.49
C PRO A 105 -10.56 4.93 -6.00
N TYR A 106 -11.18 4.04 -6.77
CA TYR A 106 -11.32 4.23 -8.21
C TYR A 106 -12.19 5.45 -8.44
N TYR A 107 -11.57 6.61 -8.63
CA TYR A 107 -12.25 7.72 -9.26
C TYR A 107 -12.21 7.46 -10.75
N TYR A 108 -13.39 7.22 -11.32
CA TYR A 108 -13.62 7.41 -12.74
C TYR A 108 -12.91 8.71 -13.12
N TYR A 109 -12.08 8.68 -14.17
CA TYR A 109 -11.51 9.87 -14.79
C TYR A 109 -12.69 10.72 -15.33
N HIS A 110 -13.38 11.41 -14.43
CA HIS A 110 -14.56 12.20 -14.70
C HIS A 110 -14.55 13.44 -13.82
N ASN A 111 -14.19 14.53 -14.48
CA ASN A 111 -14.68 15.88 -14.26
C ASN A 111 -14.52 16.45 -12.85
N GLY A 112 -13.27 16.66 -12.45
CA GLY A 112 -12.96 17.90 -11.74
C GLY A 112 -13.15 19.06 -12.70
N SER A 113 -14.35 19.67 -12.68
CA SER A 113 -14.62 21.10 -12.95
C SER A 113 -13.60 21.82 -13.85
N ASN A 114 -13.46 21.36 -15.09
CA ASN A 114 -13.08 22.13 -16.26
C ASN A 114 -13.33 21.21 -17.45
N ASN A 115 -14.17 21.66 -18.38
CA ASN A 115 -14.41 21.04 -19.68
C ASN A 115 -13.15 21.08 -20.55
N ASN A 116 -12.08 20.41 -20.12
CA ASN A 116 -11.05 19.94 -21.01
C ASN A 116 -11.34 18.46 -21.19
N ILE A 117 -12.19 18.19 -22.19
CA ILE A 117 -12.09 16.96 -22.98
C ILE A 117 -10.60 16.66 -23.08
N PHE A 118 -10.14 15.55 -22.50
CA PHE A 118 -8.79 15.06 -22.73
C PHE A 118 -8.69 14.80 -24.23
N ASN A 119 -8.32 15.84 -24.97
CA ASN A 119 -7.95 15.71 -26.36
C ASN A 119 -6.77 14.74 -26.31
N HIS A 120 -6.89 13.61 -27.02
CA HIS A 120 -5.77 12.70 -27.27
C HIS A 120 -4.52 13.41 -27.86
N ARG A 121 -4.61 14.71 -28.15
CA ARG A 121 -3.56 15.60 -28.66
C ARG A 121 -2.60 16.15 -27.59
N ASP A 122 -2.94 16.15 -26.30
CA ASP A 122 -2.06 16.70 -25.25
C ASP A 122 -1.17 15.62 -24.58
N PHE A 123 -1.21 14.38 -25.08
CA PHE A 123 -0.39 13.30 -24.57
C PHE A 123 1.05 13.39 -25.12
N ALA A 124 1.99 13.74 -24.26
CA ALA A 124 3.41 13.61 -24.55
C ALA A 124 3.90 12.20 -24.19
N SER A 125 4.38 11.44 -25.17
CA SER A 125 5.07 10.17 -24.89
C SER A 125 6.32 10.45 -24.07
N LYS A 126 6.36 9.92 -22.84
CA LYS A 126 7.54 10.01 -21.98
C LYS A 126 8.34 8.72 -22.07
N THR A 127 9.66 8.86 -22.05
CA THR A 127 10.59 7.73 -22.01
C THR A 127 11.50 7.82 -20.79
N LEU A 128 11.93 6.65 -20.34
CA LEU A 128 12.92 6.45 -19.31
C LEU A 128 13.90 5.37 -19.78
N ILE A 129 15.17 5.70 -19.76
CA ILE A 129 16.28 4.82 -20.09
C ILE A 129 17.15 4.74 -18.85
N TYR A 130 17.36 3.52 -18.38
CA TYR A 130 18.17 3.22 -17.23
C TYR A 130 19.13 2.08 -17.58
N GLY A 131 20.38 2.21 -17.17
CA GLY A 131 21.37 1.15 -17.25
C GLY A 131 22.32 1.25 -16.08
N ARG A 132 22.69 0.14 -15.47
CA ARG A 132 23.64 0.12 -14.37
C ARG A 132 24.58 -1.06 -14.52
N MET A 133 25.86 -0.76 -14.39
CA MET A 133 26.94 -1.75 -14.48
C MET A 133 27.60 -1.87 -13.11
N TYR A 134 27.68 -3.09 -12.60
CA TYR A 134 28.36 -3.42 -11.35
C TYR A 134 29.79 -3.88 -11.61
N TYR A 135 30.75 -3.31 -10.89
CA TYR A 135 32.16 -3.73 -10.90
C TYR A 135 32.59 -4.12 -9.48
N PRO A 136 33.42 -5.17 -9.29
CA PRO A 136 34.16 -5.93 -10.32
C PRO A 136 33.35 -7.02 -11.05
N GLY A 137 32.14 -7.36 -10.58
CA GLY A 137 31.35 -8.50 -11.08
C GLY A 137 30.92 -8.47 -12.55
N SER A 138 31.09 -7.34 -13.24
CA SER A 138 30.72 -7.13 -14.65
C SER A 138 29.27 -7.55 -14.95
N ILE A 139 28.36 -7.25 -14.02
CA ILE A 139 26.91 -7.48 -14.17
C ILE A 139 26.30 -6.19 -14.72
N LEU A 140 25.46 -6.31 -15.75
CA LEU A 140 24.74 -5.20 -16.36
C LEU A 140 23.25 -5.39 -16.14
N GLU A 141 22.62 -4.43 -15.47
CA GLU A 141 21.17 -4.29 -15.44
C GLU A 141 20.75 -3.14 -16.36
N ALA A 142 19.63 -3.29 -17.04
CA ALA A 142 19.07 -2.27 -17.93
C ALA A 142 17.56 -2.24 -17.80
N MET A 143 16.98 -1.06 -17.91
CA MET A 143 15.53 -0.86 -17.95
C MET A 143 15.19 0.22 -18.96
N TYR A 144 14.29 -0.11 -19.89
CA TYR A 144 13.71 0.82 -20.84
C TYR A 144 12.21 0.90 -20.59
N CYS A 145 11.70 2.09 -20.37
CA CYS A 145 10.28 2.31 -20.12
C CYS A 145 9.77 3.42 -21.02
N LYS A 146 8.68 3.15 -21.76
CA LYS A 146 8.06 4.13 -22.66
C LYS A 146 6.56 4.08 -22.53
N ARG A 147 5.96 5.26 -22.35
CA ARG A 147 4.51 5.41 -22.40
C ARG A 147 4.08 5.62 -23.85
N LEU A 148 3.36 4.65 -24.41
CA LEU A 148 2.91 4.69 -25.81
C LEU A 148 1.61 5.49 -25.96
N SER A 149 0.72 5.36 -24.99
CA SER A 149 -0.57 6.06 -24.96
C SER A 149 -0.89 6.45 -23.51
N PRO A 150 -1.91 7.29 -23.23
CA PRO A 150 -2.30 7.59 -21.86
C PRO A 150 -2.63 6.33 -21.04
N PHE A 151 -3.03 5.24 -21.69
CA PHE A 151 -3.47 4.00 -21.05
C PHE A 151 -2.51 2.83 -21.28
N SER A 152 -1.43 2.99 -22.03
CA SER A 152 -0.52 1.88 -22.34
C SER A 152 0.96 2.23 -22.16
N GLN A 153 1.67 1.28 -21.55
CA GLN A 153 3.07 1.40 -21.17
C GLN A 153 3.81 0.13 -21.60
N ILE A 154 5.04 0.32 -22.10
CA ILE A 154 5.99 -0.77 -22.33
C ILE A 154 7.12 -0.60 -21.31
N VAL A 155 7.45 -1.67 -20.62
CA VAL A 155 8.63 -1.76 -19.76
C VAL A 155 9.45 -2.95 -20.22
N ILE A 156 10.74 -2.75 -20.46
CA ILE A 156 11.69 -3.79 -20.79
C ILE A 156 12.72 -3.77 -19.68
N LYS A 157 13.01 -4.91 -19.06
CA LYS A 157 14.08 -5.06 -18.08
C LYS A 157 15.05 -6.13 -18.57
N GLY A 158 16.34 -5.86 -18.45
CA GLY A 158 17.40 -6.75 -18.85
C GLY A 158 18.38 -6.93 -17.69
N LEU A 159 18.80 -8.16 -17.46
CA LEU A 159 19.91 -8.50 -16.60
C LEU A 159 20.87 -9.38 -17.39
N SER A 160 22.10 -8.91 -17.55
CA SER A 160 23.19 -9.64 -18.20
C SER A 160 24.33 -9.79 -17.21
N SER A 161 24.87 -11.00 -17.13
CA SER A 161 26.02 -11.29 -16.28
C SER A 161 26.94 -12.19 -17.08
N VAL A 162 28.25 -11.95 -17.00
CA VAL A 162 29.24 -12.70 -17.77
C VAL A 162 29.22 -14.20 -17.42
N ASN A 163 28.95 -14.52 -16.15
CA ASN A 163 29.03 -15.89 -15.64
C ASN A 163 27.65 -16.58 -15.50
N GLN A 164 26.55 -15.83 -15.66
CA GLN A 164 25.19 -16.34 -15.50
C GLN A 164 24.39 -16.16 -16.78
N ARG A 165 23.14 -16.63 -16.78
CA ARG A 165 22.26 -16.49 -17.95
C ARG A 165 21.80 -15.05 -18.10
N ASN A 166 21.74 -14.59 -19.35
CA ASN A 166 21.13 -13.31 -19.70
C ASN A 166 19.61 -13.45 -19.67
N ILE A 167 18.94 -12.55 -18.94
CA ILE A 167 17.49 -12.53 -18.80
C ILE A 167 16.99 -11.20 -19.36
N LEU A 168 15.99 -11.25 -20.23
CA LEU A 168 15.30 -10.09 -20.77
C LEU A 168 13.80 -10.31 -20.58
N THR A 169 13.14 -9.37 -19.92
CA THR A 169 11.71 -9.37 -19.69
C THR A 169 11.06 -8.17 -20.37
N LEU A 170 9.96 -8.40 -21.05
CA LEU A 170 9.13 -7.41 -21.71
C LEU A 170 7.76 -7.41 -21.04
N TYR A 171 7.29 -6.23 -20.66
CA TYR A 171 5.99 -5.98 -20.07
C TYR A 171 5.25 -5.02 -21.00
N TRP A 172 4.09 -5.45 -21.48
CA TRP A 172 3.13 -4.57 -22.13
C TRP A 172 1.93 -4.43 -21.22
N GLN A 173 1.71 -3.23 -20.69
CA GLN A 173 0.69 -2.94 -19.70
C GLN A 173 -0.36 -2.01 -20.30
N GLN A 174 -1.63 -2.29 -20.04
CA GLN A 174 -2.77 -1.47 -20.42
C GLN A 174 -3.66 -1.21 -19.21
N ASP A 175 -3.67 0.03 -18.74
CA ASP A 175 -4.50 0.49 -17.62
C ASP A 175 -5.65 1.37 -18.13
N LYS A 176 -6.88 0.84 -18.07
CA LYS A 176 -8.13 1.57 -18.37
C LYS A 176 -8.78 2.09 -17.08
N GLY A 177 -8.10 1.98 -15.94
CA GLY A 177 -8.58 2.35 -14.61
C GLY A 177 -9.45 1.26 -13.98
N SER A 178 -10.57 0.88 -14.61
CA SER A 178 -11.41 -0.23 -14.11
C SER A 178 -10.77 -1.59 -14.34
N THR A 179 -9.97 -1.70 -15.40
CA THR A 179 -9.25 -2.91 -15.78
C THR A 179 -7.79 -2.56 -16.03
N CYS A 180 -6.90 -3.40 -15.52
CA CYS A 180 -5.49 -3.39 -15.84
C CYS A 180 -5.13 -4.76 -16.41
N GLN A 181 -4.56 -4.77 -17.61
CA GLN A 181 -4.13 -5.97 -18.32
C GLN A 181 -2.63 -5.86 -18.58
N GLU A 182 -1.88 -6.93 -18.33
CA GLU A 182 -0.44 -6.97 -18.57
C GLU A 182 -0.08 -8.25 -19.31
N VAL A 183 0.62 -8.13 -20.43
CA VAL A 183 1.26 -9.25 -21.13
C VAL A 183 2.74 -9.19 -20.84
N ILE A 184 3.29 -10.31 -20.39
CA ILE A 184 4.68 -10.42 -19.97
C ILE A 184 5.34 -11.50 -20.81
N PHE A 185 6.55 -11.22 -21.27
CA PHE A 185 7.38 -12.20 -21.95
C PHE A 185 8.77 -12.17 -21.34
N SER A 186 9.28 -13.31 -20.88
CA SER A 186 10.64 -13.47 -20.40
C SER A 186 11.41 -14.42 -21.30
N THR A 187 12.67 -14.08 -21.60
CA THR A 187 13.56 -14.98 -22.34
C THR A 187 13.96 -16.21 -21.51
N SER A 188 13.88 -16.15 -20.18
CA SER A 188 14.08 -17.31 -19.32
C SER A 188 12.98 -18.34 -19.60
N GLU A 189 13.36 -19.48 -20.19
CA GLU A 189 12.44 -20.59 -20.55
C GLU A 189 11.33 -20.20 -21.53
N ALA A 190 11.49 -19.07 -22.25
CA ALA A 190 10.45 -18.48 -23.10
C ALA A 190 9.10 -18.38 -22.36
N LEU A 191 9.13 -17.83 -21.14
CA LEU A 191 7.96 -17.70 -20.28
C LEU A 191 7.03 -16.59 -20.78
N LEU A 192 5.81 -16.97 -21.14
CA LEU A 192 4.72 -16.05 -21.45
C LEU A 192 3.83 -15.92 -20.21
N GLY A 193 3.49 -14.68 -19.85
CA GLY A 193 2.59 -14.36 -18.76
C GLY A 193 1.46 -13.45 -19.23
N TYR A 194 0.28 -13.63 -18.66
CA TYR A 194 -0.85 -12.73 -18.78
C TYR A 194 -1.42 -12.45 -17.40
N ARG A 195 -1.49 -11.17 -17.02
CA ARG A 195 -2.09 -10.71 -15.77
C ARG A 195 -3.30 -9.85 -16.09
N MET A 196 -4.34 -10.00 -15.29
CA MET A 196 -5.55 -9.20 -15.37
C MET A 196 -5.97 -8.80 -13.97
N LEU A 197 -6.30 -7.53 -13.78
CA LEU A 197 -6.93 -7.02 -12.57
C LEU A 197 -8.16 -6.22 -12.97
N HIS A 198 -9.29 -6.58 -12.38
CA HIS A 198 -10.58 -5.92 -12.57
C HIS A 198 -11.05 -5.35 -11.23
N ASN A 199 -11.21 -4.02 -11.19
CA ASN A 199 -11.82 -3.33 -10.07
C ASN A 199 -13.33 -3.29 -10.27
N PHE A 200 -14.05 -3.93 -9.36
CA PHE A 200 -15.48 -3.73 -9.22
C PHE A 200 -15.71 -2.38 -8.56
N ALA A 201 -16.04 -1.39 -9.38
CA ALA A 201 -16.62 -0.15 -8.89
C ALA A 201 -18.07 -0.46 -8.48
N HIS A 202 -18.42 -0.14 -7.23
CA HIS A 202 -19.81 -0.18 -6.78
C HIS A 202 -20.58 0.82 -7.64
N HIS A 203 -21.36 0.33 -8.61
CA HIS A 203 -22.28 1.18 -9.34
C HIS A 203 -23.18 1.81 -8.29
N GLY A 204 -23.11 3.15 -8.16
CA GLY A 204 -23.91 3.89 -7.20
C GLY A 204 -25.36 3.44 -7.33
N SER A 205 -25.84 2.69 -6.35
CA SER A 205 -27.25 2.36 -6.28
C SER A 205 -28.01 3.69 -6.18
N LYS A 206 -29.18 3.77 -6.83
CA LYS A 206 -30.01 4.99 -6.85
C LYS A 206 -30.43 5.46 -5.45
N LEU A 207 -30.23 4.63 -4.41
CA LEU A 207 -30.13 5.06 -3.03
C LEU A 207 -28.66 5.35 -2.71
N SER A 208 -28.31 6.63 -2.59
CA SER A 208 -27.02 7.12 -2.13
C SER A 208 -26.72 6.71 -0.67
N THR A 209 -26.53 5.42 -0.39
CA THR A 209 -25.93 4.91 0.84
C THR A 209 -24.41 4.88 0.64
N THR A 210 -23.83 6.07 0.55
CA THR A 210 -22.41 6.31 0.27
C THR A 210 -21.45 5.89 1.41
N LEU A 211 -21.94 5.18 2.44
CA LEU A 211 -21.11 4.50 3.44
C LEU A 211 -20.16 3.47 2.78
N TYR A 212 -20.56 2.95 1.61
CA TYR A 212 -19.79 1.99 0.82
C TYR A 212 -19.03 2.61 -0.38
N ASN A 213 -19.05 3.94 -0.55
CA ASN A 213 -18.45 4.57 -1.74
C ASN A 213 -16.91 4.59 -1.73
N ASN A 214 -16.30 4.23 -0.59
CA ASN A 214 -14.84 4.12 -0.45
C ASN A 214 -14.39 2.66 -0.29
N SER A 215 -15.26 1.69 -0.61
CA SER A 215 -14.84 0.29 -0.69
C SER A 215 -14.50 -0.07 -2.14
N ASN A 216 -13.32 -0.65 -2.32
CA ASN A 216 -12.88 -1.18 -3.60
C ASN A 216 -12.80 -2.69 -3.48
N LEU A 217 -13.62 -3.40 -4.24
CA LEU A 217 -13.45 -4.82 -4.46
C LEU A 217 -12.71 -5.02 -5.78
N SER A 218 -11.59 -5.73 -5.75
CA SER A 218 -10.73 -5.99 -6.91
C SER A 218 -10.51 -7.48 -7.04
N LEU A 219 -10.70 -8.01 -8.24
CA LEU A 219 -10.44 -9.40 -8.59
C LEU A 219 -9.33 -9.42 -9.63
N GLY A 220 -8.29 -10.19 -9.37
CA GLY A 220 -7.19 -10.38 -10.27
C GLY A 220 -6.93 -11.85 -10.58
N SER A 221 -6.30 -12.08 -11.71
CA SER A 221 -5.81 -13.38 -12.12
C SER A 221 -4.49 -13.25 -12.86
N GLU A 222 -3.66 -14.27 -12.76
CA GLU A 222 -2.48 -14.44 -13.60
C GLU A 222 -2.43 -15.83 -14.20
N PHE A 223 -1.91 -15.90 -15.42
CA PHE A 223 -1.68 -17.11 -16.18
C PHE A 223 -0.26 -17.06 -16.72
N TRP A 224 0.48 -18.12 -16.50
CA TRP A 224 1.86 -18.29 -16.90
C TRP A 224 1.97 -19.56 -17.75
N LEU A 225 2.76 -19.50 -18.81
CA LEU A 225 3.07 -20.64 -19.65
C LEU A 225 4.54 -20.58 -20.07
N GLY A 226 5.35 -21.51 -19.57
CA GLY A 226 6.72 -21.68 -20.06
C GLY A 226 6.69 -22.40 -21.41
N ILE A 227 6.94 -21.70 -22.52
CA ILE A 227 6.85 -22.31 -23.86
C ILE A 227 7.87 -23.44 -24.03
N GLY A 228 9.05 -23.34 -23.40
CA GLY A 228 10.08 -24.38 -23.47
C GLY A 228 9.73 -25.65 -22.69
N ASN A 229 9.14 -25.50 -21.50
CA ASN A 229 8.89 -26.60 -20.57
C ASN A 229 7.42 -27.06 -20.56
N MET A 230 6.53 -26.36 -21.26
CA MET A 230 5.07 -26.56 -21.27
C MET A 230 4.44 -26.62 -19.87
N LEU A 231 5.00 -25.89 -18.91
CA LEU A 231 4.50 -25.80 -17.54
C LEU A 231 3.54 -24.61 -17.42
N PRO A 232 2.24 -24.85 -17.16
CA PRO A 232 1.31 -23.78 -16.85
C PRO A 232 1.41 -23.38 -15.38
N GLY A 233 1.19 -22.10 -15.11
CA GLY A 233 0.98 -21.55 -13.78
C GLY A 233 -0.28 -20.70 -13.78
N CYS A 234 -1.06 -20.72 -12.71
CA CYS A 234 -2.16 -19.77 -12.56
C CYS A 234 -2.42 -19.42 -11.10
N SER A 235 -2.91 -18.21 -10.89
CA SER A 235 -3.37 -17.75 -9.59
C SER A 235 -4.54 -16.80 -9.76
N THR A 236 -5.43 -16.78 -8.78
CA THR A 236 -6.53 -15.82 -8.66
C THR A 236 -6.48 -15.17 -7.29
N THR A 237 -6.67 -13.85 -7.25
CA THR A 237 -6.60 -13.08 -6.02
C THR A 237 -7.75 -12.10 -5.94
N LEU A 238 -8.47 -12.10 -4.82
CA LEU A 238 -9.52 -11.16 -4.49
C LEU A 238 -9.01 -10.24 -3.38
N ARG A 239 -8.98 -8.93 -3.65
CA ARG A 239 -8.62 -7.90 -2.67
C ARG A 239 -9.84 -7.02 -2.40
N TYR A 240 -10.19 -6.88 -1.13
CA TYR A 240 -11.19 -5.95 -0.65
C TYR A 240 -10.52 -4.87 0.22
N PHE A 241 -10.62 -3.63 -0.23
CA PHE A 241 -10.12 -2.45 0.47
C PHE A 241 -11.30 -1.64 0.97
N THR A 242 -11.33 -1.29 2.25
CA THR A 242 -12.41 -0.49 2.84
C THR A 242 -11.91 0.37 3.99
N HIS A 243 -12.73 1.31 4.42
CA HIS A 243 -12.49 2.15 5.58
C HIS A 243 -13.45 1.78 6.71
N VAL A 244 -12.97 1.79 7.96
CA VAL A 244 -13.82 1.66 9.14
C VAL A 244 -14.65 2.92 9.30
N THR A 245 -15.98 2.81 9.29
CA THR A 245 -16.91 3.94 9.35
C THR A 245 -16.67 4.88 10.54
N ASN A 246 -16.45 4.34 11.74
CA ASN A 246 -16.29 5.15 12.96
C ASN A 246 -14.95 5.88 13.05
N THR A 247 -13.90 5.39 12.38
CA THR A 247 -12.53 5.88 12.59
C THR A 247 -11.82 6.33 11.31
N GLY A 248 -12.40 6.06 10.15
CA GLY A 248 -11.80 6.29 8.83
C GLY A 248 -10.56 5.45 8.52
N LYS A 249 -10.21 4.49 9.38
CA LYS A 249 -8.97 3.70 9.28
C LYS A 249 -9.08 2.68 8.14
N PRO A 250 -8.07 2.56 7.25
CA PRO A 250 -8.13 1.64 6.12
C PRO A 250 -7.84 0.20 6.54
N ILE A 251 -8.56 -0.72 5.91
CA ILE A 251 -8.44 -2.18 6.05
C ILE A 251 -8.27 -2.77 4.64
N THR A 252 -7.40 -3.76 4.53
CA THR A 252 -7.18 -4.54 3.32
C THR A 252 -7.31 -6.01 3.65
N LEU A 253 -8.28 -6.67 3.02
CA LEU A 253 -8.43 -8.12 3.02
C LEU A 253 -7.96 -8.64 1.67
N THR A 254 -7.11 -9.66 1.64
CA THR A 254 -6.79 -10.37 0.41
C THR A 254 -7.02 -11.86 0.58
N LEU A 255 -7.56 -12.49 -0.46
CA LEU A 255 -7.72 -13.93 -0.57
C LEU A 255 -7.09 -14.34 -1.89
N SER A 256 -6.00 -15.09 -1.84
CA SER A 256 -5.31 -15.63 -3.01
C SER A 256 -5.48 -17.15 -3.07
N LEU A 257 -5.61 -17.66 -4.28
CA LEU A 257 -5.80 -19.06 -4.60
C LEU A 257 -4.84 -19.42 -5.73
N ASN A 258 -4.08 -20.49 -5.53
CA ASN A 258 -3.38 -21.19 -6.59
C ASN A 258 -4.10 -22.53 -6.81
N PRO A 259 -4.94 -22.66 -7.86
CA PRO A 259 -5.74 -23.85 -8.07
C PRO A 259 -4.91 -25.07 -8.51
N LEU A 260 -3.71 -24.88 -9.06
CA LEU A 260 -2.84 -26.00 -9.48
C LEU A 260 -2.22 -26.72 -8.28
N PHE A 261 -1.80 -25.96 -7.26
CA PHE A 261 -1.18 -26.52 -6.05
C PHE A 261 -2.14 -26.59 -4.84
N GLY A 262 -3.38 -26.12 -4.99
CA GLY A 262 -4.35 -26.08 -3.89
C GLY A 262 -3.93 -25.15 -2.75
N HIS A 263 -3.05 -24.18 -3.01
CA HIS A 263 -2.59 -23.23 -1.98
C HIS A 263 -3.55 -22.05 -1.88
N ILE A 264 -4.12 -21.85 -0.70
CA ILE A 264 -5.00 -20.73 -0.34
C ILE A 264 -4.26 -19.84 0.64
N SER A 265 -4.24 -18.53 0.41
CA SER A 265 -3.75 -17.58 1.41
C SER A 265 -4.75 -16.46 1.66
N SER A 266 -5.02 -16.19 2.93
CA SER A 266 -5.86 -15.12 3.42
C SER A 266 -5.01 -14.12 4.20
N SER A 267 -5.05 -12.85 3.85
CA SER A 267 -4.35 -11.79 4.56
C SER A 267 -5.31 -10.72 5.08
N TYR A 268 -5.13 -10.32 6.32
CA TYR A 268 -5.81 -9.22 6.98
C TYR A 268 -4.78 -8.14 7.34
N SER A 269 -4.86 -6.96 6.72
CA SER A 269 -3.99 -5.82 7.02
C SER A 269 -4.81 -4.61 7.46
N VAL A 270 -4.38 -3.94 8.51
CA VAL A 270 -5.05 -2.75 9.06
C VAL A 270 -4.04 -1.69 9.45
N LYS A 271 -4.36 -0.41 9.20
CA LYS A 271 -3.57 0.74 9.65
C LYS A 271 -4.32 1.50 10.75
N PRO A 272 -4.21 1.09 12.03
CA PRO A 272 -5.05 1.66 13.08
C PRO A 272 -4.60 3.04 13.55
N SER A 273 -3.37 3.43 13.29
CA SER A 273 -2.83 4.76 13.57
C SER A 273 -2.02 5.22 12.36
N PRO A 274 -1.85 6.53 12.13
CA PRO A 274 -0.98 7.02 11.05
C PRO A 274 0.41 6.39 11.09
N GLY A 275 0.92 6.16 12.30
CA GLY A 275 2.21 5.55 12.54
C GLY A 275 2.19 4.08 12.98
N THR A 276 1.06 3.36 12.95
CA THR A 276 1.09 1.92 13.25
C THR A 276 0.33 1.12 12.21
N THR A 277 0.82 -0.07 11.89
CA THR A 277 0.18 -0.98 10.92
C THR A 277 0.36 -2.41 11.39
N PHE A 278 -0.68 -3.23 11.23
CA PHE A 278 -0.67 -4.64 11.55
C PHE A 278 -1.09 -5.46 10.35
N CYS A 279 -0.54 -6.67 10.23
CA CYS A 279 -0.87 -7.66 9.24
C CYS A 279 -0.92 -9.05 9.88
N SER A 280 -1.91 -9.83 9.48
CA SER A 280 -1.98 -11.26 9.75
C SER A 280 -2.18 -11.97 8.42
N LYS A 281 -1.37 -12.99 8.12
CA LYS A 281 -1.48 -13.81 6.92
C LYS A 281 -1.56 -15.27 7.32
N TYR A 282 -2.62 -15.92 6.86
CA TYR A 282 -2.87 -17.34 7.03
C TYR A 282 -2.73 -18.01 5.67
N GLU A 283 -1.80 -18.94 5.57
CA GLU A 283 -1.55 -19.77 4.39
C GLU A 283 -2.02 -21.20 4.72
N PHE A 284 -2.71 -21.81 3.77
CA PHE A 284 -3.27 -23.15 3.90
C PHE A 284 -3.14 -23.91 2.58
N ASN A 285 -2.62 -25.12 2.65
CA ASN A 285 -2.57 -26.01 1.49
C ASN A 285 -3.68 -27.06 1.60
N ILE A 286 -4.57 -27.12 0.61
CA ILE A 286 -5.72 -28.04 0.57
C ILE A 286 -5.25 -29.50 0.51
N TYR A 287 -4.17 -29.80 -0.21
CA TYR A 287 -3.74 -31.17 -0.44
C TYR A 287 -2.88 -31.73 0.70
N SER A 288 -2.01 -30.92 1.30
CA SER A 288 -1.17 -31.35 2.43
C SER A 288 -1.80 -31.06 3.81
N ILE A 289 -2.86 -30.25 3.87
CA ILE A 289 -3.50 -29.76 5.11
C ILE A 289 -2.47 -29.03 6.00
N GLU A 290 -1.41 -28.50 5.37
CA GLU A 290 -0.43 -27.69 6.07
C GLU A 290 -0.95 -26.27 6.24
N SER A 291 -0.79 -25.72 7.44
CA SER A 291 -1.20 -24.37 7.77
C SER A 291 -0.02 -23.57 8.30
N LYS A 292 0.06 -22.30 7.88
CA LYS A 292 1.10 -21.37 8.29
C LYS A 292 0.46 -20.04 8.64
N LEU A 293 0.71 -19.58 9.86
CA LEU A 293 0.25 -18.27 10.35
C LEU A 293 1.45 -17.35 10.53
N SER A 294 1.41 -16.20 9.88
CA SER A 294 2.44 -15.15 10.01
C SER A 294 1.80 -13.84 10.45
N LEU A 295 2.43 -13.17 11.40
CA LEU A 295 2.00 -11.87 11.92
C LEU A 295 3.08 -10.83 11.61
N GLY A 296 2.66 -9.61 11.29
CA GLY A 296 3.54 -8.51 10.94
C GLY A 296 3.04 -7.21 11.54
N CYS A 297 3.96 -6.35 11.93
CA CYS A 297 3.62 -5.01 12.40
C CYS A 297 4.70 -3.99 12.04
N GLU A 298 4.26 -2.77 11.79
CA GLU A 298 5.13 -1.61 11.54
C GLU A 298 4.78 -0.48 12.51
N PHE A 299 5.81 0.10 13.11
CA PHE A 299 5.72 1.25 14.00
C PHE A 299 6.58 2.39 13.45
N TRP A 300 5.93 3.49 13.10
CA TRP A 300 6.53 4.70 12.59
C TRP A 300 6.65 5.73 13.70
N ARG A 301 7.79 6.41 13.73
CA ARG A 301 8.06 7.52 14.64
C ARG A 301 8.28 8.80 13.84
N SER A 302 7.52 9.83 14.18
CA SER A 302 7.75 11.20 13.72
C SER A 302 8.45 12.01 14.81
N ILE A 303 9.34 12.92 14.42
CA ILE A 303 10.01 13.87 15.34
C ILE A 303 9.13 15.11 15.56
N SER A 304 8.28 15.44 14.59
CA SER A 304 7.43 16.64 14.64
C SER A 304 5.98 16.22 14.80
N MET A 305 5.58 15.87 16.02
CA MET A 305 4.18 16.08 16.40
C MET A 305 4.03 17.58 16.67
N LYS A 306 3.72 18.36 15.63
CA LYS A 306 2.93 19.56 15.89
C LYS A 306 1.65 19.04 16.54
N LYS A 307 1.51 19.26 17.85
CA LYS A 307 0.21 19.24 18.50
C LYS A 307 -0.60 20.33 17.82
N GLU A 308 -1.23 20.03 16.69
CA GLU A 308 -2.51 20.66 16.42
C GLU A 308 -3.45 20.09 17.45
N ASP A 309 -4.07 20.98 18.23
CA ASP A 309 -4.89 20.67 19.37
C ASP A 309 -5.88 19.56 19.03
N MET A 310 -5.59 18.37 19.56
CA MET A 310 -6.62 17.38 19.82
C MET A 310 -7.54 18.03 20.84
N GLY A 311 -8.57 18.72 20.34
CA GLY A 311 -9.71 19.12 21.15
C GLY A 311 -10.16 17.91 21.98
N PRO A 312 -10.57 18.13 23.23
CA PRO A 312 -10.80 17.06 24.18
C PRO A 312 -11.74 16.00 23.56
N SER A 313 -11.40 14.75 23.84
CA SER A 313 -12.28 13.60 23.70
C SER A 313 -13.71 14.01 24.05
N ILE A 314 -14.65 13.73 23.14
CA ILE A 314 -16.08 14.00 23.31
C ILE A 314 -16.60 13.10 24.44
N GLU A 315 -16.43 13.55 25.67
CA GLU A 315 -17.31 13.28 26.79
C GLU A 315 -18.21 14.51 26.95
N SER A 316 -19.53 14.26 26.92
CA SER A 316 -20.61 15.21 27.20
C SER A 316 -20.53 16.60 26.54
N VAL A 317 -21.08 16.73 25.33
CA VAL A 317 -21.49 18.05 24.82
C VAL A 317 -22.68 18.52 25.64
N ASP A 318 -22.42 19.50 26.50
CA ASP A 318 -23.42 20.26 27.23
C ASP A 318 -24.25 21.10 26.23
N ARG A 319 -25.57 21.07 26.38
CA ARG A 319 -26.54 21.67 25.46
C ARG A 319 -26.62 23.19 25.60
N LYS A 320 -25.62 23.97 25.17
CA LYS A 320 -25.76 25.45 25.12
C LYS A 320 -25.16 26.21 23.94
N ASP A 321 -24.35 25.61 23.07
CA ASP A 321 -23.62 26.39 22.04
C ASP A 321 -24.03 26.06 20.58
N LEU A 322 -25.33 26.15 20.27
CA LEU A 322 -25.86 25.92 18.90
C LEU A 322 -26.63 27.12 18.31
N ASP A 323 -26.46 28.32 18.89
CA ASP A 323 -27.24 29.52 18.52
C ASP A 323 -26.57 30.51 17.54
N TYR A 324 -25.41 30.18 16.94
CA TYR A 324 -24.69 31.12 16.07
C TYR A 324 -24.38 30.60 14.67
N LEU A 325 -25.38 30.13 13.92
CA LEU A 325 -25.34 30.07 12.44
C LEU A 325 -26.74 30.28 11.84
N ASN A 326 -27.35 31.45 12.07
CA ASN A 326 -28.53 31.89 11.33
C ASN A 326 -28.10 32.54 10.01
N PHE A 327 -28.20 31.79 8.90
CA PHE A 327 -28.30 32.38 7.56
C PHE A 327 -29.69 32.99 7.39
N GLY A 328 -29.73 34.26 7.02
CA GLY A 328 -30.94 35.08 6.95
C GLY A 328 -31.99 34.53 5.99
N VAL A 329 -33.22 34.43 6.50
CA VAL A 329 -34.44 34.47 5.70
C VAL A 329 -35.36 35.47 6.40
N GLU A 330 -35.50 36.63 5.78
CA GLU A 330 -36.41 37.68 6.20
C GLU A 330 -37.89 37.25 5.95
N ASN A 331 -38.76 37.70 6.86
CA ASN A 331 -40.18 38.03 6.69
C ASN A 331 -41.31 36.97 6.90
N LEU A 332 -42.08 37.27 7.97
CA LEU A 332 -43.56 37.15 8.21
C LEU A 332 -44.18 35.84 8.76
N PRO A 333 -45.29 35.90 9.54
CA PRO A 333 -45.46 36.55 10.84
C PRO A 333 -46.04 35.59 11.92
N THR A 334 -45.97 36.02 13.19
CA THR A 334 -46.47 35.36 14.41
C THR A 334 -47.98 35.14 14.44
N LEU A 335 -48.42 33.92 14.74
CA LEU A 335 -49.82 33.55 14.95
C LEU A 335 -50.16 33.59 16.46
N ASP A 336 -50.44 34.78 16.97
CA ASP A 336 -51.30 34.94 18.15
C ASP A 336 -52.73 34.58 17.74
N LYS A 337 -53.23 33.42 18.19
CA LYS A 337 -54.66 33.16 18.41
C LYS A 337 -54.86 31.95 19.31
N MET A 338 -55.25 32.26 20.55
CA MET A 338 -56.30 31.63 21.37
C MET A 338 -56.51 30.11 21.19
N LYS A 339 -56.14 29.29 22.19
CA LYS A 339 -57.03 28.88 23.31
C LYS A 339 -58.44 28.47 22.85
N GLU A 340 -58.62 27.16 22.75
CA GLU A 340 -59.85 26.33 22.87
C GLU A 340 -59.49 25.04 22.11
N PHE A 341 -59.33 23.85 22.68
CA PHE A 341 -60.24 23.10 23.52
C PHE A 341 -59.44 22.18 24.45
N ARG A 342 -59.71 22.24 25.75
CA ARG A 342 -59.55 21.07 26.62
C ARG A 342 -60.85 20.28 26.60
N ASN A 343 -60.69 18.97 26.65
CA ASN A 343 -61.52 17.96 27.31
C ASN A 343 -61.96 16.85 26.35
N LEU A 344 -61.42 15.65 26.56
CA LEU A 344 -62.20 14.42 26.79
C LEU A 344 -61.27 13.31 27.33
N LYS A 345 -61.78 12.58 28.32
CA LYS A 345 -61.11 11.56 29.14
C LYS A 345 -61.15 10.17 28.47
N VAL A 346 -60.01 9.48 28.55
CA VAL A 346 -59.71 8.06 28.89
C VAL A 346 -60.68 6.94 28.45
N ASP A 347 -60.17 5.93 27.71
CA ASP A 347 -60.15 4.48 28.07
C ASP A 347 -59.36 3.63 27.03
N ASN A 348 -58.57 2.65 27.50
CA ASN A 348 -57.66 1.70 26.77
C ASN A 348 -58.42 0.63 25.92
N PRO A 349 -57.82 -0.22 25.03
CA PRO A 349 -56.41 -0.67 24.94
C PRO A 349 -55.76 -0.81 23.53
N MET A 350 -54.44 -0.92 23.55
CA MET A 350 -53.52 -1.59 22.61
C MET A 350 -54.08 -2.14 21.28
N TYR A 351 -53.87 -1.40 20.17
CA TYR A 351 -53.70 -1.95 18.83
C TYR A 351 -52.67 -1.10 18.07
N TYR A 352 -51.51 -1.70 17.74
CA TYR A 352 -50.59 -1.18 16.73
C TYR A 352 -51.24 -1.40 15.37
N HIS A 353 -51.90 -0.37 14.84
CA HIS A 353 -52.10 -0.23 13.41
C HIS A 353 -51.31 1.00 12.95
N PRO A 354 -50.48 0.91 11.89
CA PRO A 354 -49.90 2.10 11.29
C PRO A 354 -51.06 2.88 10.68
N LEU A 355 -51.57 3.85 11.43
CA LEU A 355 -52.56 4.80 10.93
C LEU A 355 -51.94 5.47 9.71
N LEU A 356 -52.56 5.23 8.55
CA LEU A 356 -52.28 5.97 7.32
C LEU A 356 -52.39 7.46 7.65
N ALA A 357 -51.25 8.13 7.72
CA ALA A 357 -51.18 9.56 7.92
C ALA A 357 -51.76 10.24 6.67
N ASN A 358 -52.88 10.94 6.86
CA ASN A 358 -53.60 11.65 5.79
C ASN A 358 -52.92 12.96 5.36
N ASN A 359 -51.64 13.17 5.72
CA ASN A 359 -50.86 14.35 5.39
C ASN A 359 -49.61 13.93 4.61
N SER A 360 -49.65 14.10 3.30
CA SER A 360 -48.48 13.94 2.42
C SER A 360 -47.26 14.72 2.92
N ASN A 361 -47.49 15.89 3.51
CA ASN A 361 -46.44 16.79 4.01
C ASN A 361 -45.68 16.23 5.22
N ASP A 362 -46.34 15.49 6.12
CA ASP A 362 -45.67 14.92 7.31
C ASP A 362 -44.83 13.70 6.94
N LEU A 363 -45.28 12.91 5.95
CA LEU A 363 -44.47 11.84 5.35
C LEU A 363 -43.26 12.42 4.63
N ILE A 364 -43.43 13.47 3.83
CA ILE A 364 -42.33 14.14 3.13
C ILE A 364 -41.31 14.72 4.12
N ASN A 365 -41.77 15.33 5.22
CA ASN A 365 -40.87 15.88 6.24
C ASN A 365 -40.08 14.80 6.99
N ASN A 366 -40.70 13.66 7.31
CA ASN A 366 -40.02 12.51 7.92
C ASN A 366 -39.03 11.83 6.94
N VAL A 367 -39.38 11.77 5.66
CA VAL A 367 -38.49 11.27 4.61
C VAL A 367 -37.31 12.24 4.42
N ASN A 368 -37.56 13.55 4.39
CA ASN A 368 -36.51 14.56 4.29
C ASN A 368 -35.58 14.56 5.50
N SER A 369 -36.09 14.35 6.72
CA SER A 369 -35.26 14.29 7.94
C SER A 369 -34.41 13.01 8.01
N THR A 370 -34.96 11.87 7.58
CA THR A 370 -34.21 10.60 7.47
C THR A 370 -33.14 10.62 6.38
N PHE A 371 -33.42 11.25 5.24
CA PHE A 371 -32.40 11.49 4.20
C PHE A 371 -31.33 12.48 4.66
N SER A 372 -31.72 13.58 5.31
CA SER A 372 -30.77 14.60 5.79
C SER A 372 -29.83 14.06 6.87
N SER A 373 -30.34 13.28 7.82
CA SER A 373 -29.51 12.62 8.84
C SER A 373 -28.55 11.59 8.24
N SER A 374 -28.99 10.84 7.22
CA SER A 374 -28.13 9.93 6.46
C SER A 374 -27.01 10.68 5.72
N LEU A 375 -27.34 11.78 5.04
CA LEU A 375 -26.37 12.62 4.33
C LEU A 375 -25.36 13.29 5.29
N GLN A 376 -25.81 13.77 6.45
CA GLN A 376 -24.89 14.31 7.47
C GLN A 376 -23.95 13.24 8.02
N LYS A 377 -24.42 12.01 8.21
CA LYS A 377 -23.55 10.89 8.63
C LYS A 377 -22.48 10.62 7.56
N ILE A 378 -22.88 10.60 6.30
CA ILE A 378 -22.00 10.40 5.15
C ILE A 378 -20.90 11.48 5.06
N THR A 379 -21.27 12.76 5.17
CA THR A 379 -20.30 13.87 5.06
C THR A 379 -19.31 13.84 6.22
N ARG A 380 -19.78 13.52 7.43
CA ARG A 380 -18.91 13.30 8.59
C ARG A 380 -17.90 12.18 8.31
N GLU A 381 -18.34 11.01 7.87
CA GLU A 381 -17.43 9.88 7.60
C GLU A 381 -16.39 10.18 6.51
N LYS A 382 -16.79 10.83 5.41
CA LYS A 382 -15.87 11.27 4.36
C LYS A 382 -14.81 12.24 4.90
N SER A 383 -15.22 13.21 5.73
CA SER A 383 -14.29 14.15 6.34
C SER A 383 -13.28 13.48 7.29
N VAL A 384 -13.67 12.40 7.98
CA VAL A 384 -12.76 11.64 8.87
C VAL A 384 -11.71 10.89 8.05
N ILE A 385 -12.10 10.27 6.93
CA ILE A 385 -11.18 9.57 6.02
C ILE A 385 -10.16 10.56 5.43
N GLU A 386 -10.62 11.70 4.91
CA GLU A 386 -9.74 12.73 4.35
C GLU A 386 -8.78 13.30 5.40
N LYS A 387 -9.26 13.57 6.62
CA LYS A 387 -8.41 13.98 7.75
C LYS A 387 -7.33 12.95 8.05
N PHE A 388 -7.66 11.65 8.07
CA PHE A 388 -6.69 10.59 8.31
C PHE A 388 -5.63 10.52 7.21
N VAL A 389 -6.04 10.56 5.94
CA VAL A 389 -5.12 10.55 4.79
C VAL A 389 -4.20 11.76 4.80
N ASN A 390 -4.74 12.95 5.05
CA ASN A 390 -3.97 14.19 5.14
C ASN A 390 -2.94 14.10 6.27
N LEU A 391 -3.31 13.52 7.40
CA LEU A 391 -2.41 13.36 8.53
C LEU A 391 -1.31 12.32 8.26
N VAL A 392 -1.58 11.24 7.51
CA VAL A 392 -0.54 10.30 7.06
C VAL A 392 0.43 10.96 6.08
N ASN A 393 -0.07 11.83 5.19
CA ASN A 393 0.75 12.51 4.18
C ASN A 393 1.55 13.69 4.74
N SER A 394 1.02 14.42 5.72
CA SER A 394 1.67 15.59 6.33
C SER A 394 2.70 15.21 7.39
N THR A 395 2.65 13.99 7.92
CA THR A 395 3.57 13.54 8.96
C THR A 395 4.93 13.15 8.38
N GLU A 396 5.95 13.91 8.75
CA GLU A 396 7.34 13.55 8.43
C GLU A 396 7.84 12.46 9.38
N PHE A 397 7.85 11.23 8.90
CA PHE A 397 8.41 10.12 9.68
C PHE A 397 9.93 10.04 9.54
N THR A 398 10.56 9.63 10.63
CA THR A 398 12.03 9.60 10.78
C THR A 398 12.57 8.20 10.99
N SER A 399 11.78 7.31 11.59
CA SER A 399 12.14 5.91 11.72
C SER A 399 10.94 4.98 11.64
N VAL A 400 11.19 3.74 11.25
CA VAL A 400 10.26 2.62 11.16
C VAL A 400 10.88 1.44 11.88
N LEU A 401 10.11 0.82 12.76
CA LEU A 401 10.40 -0.50 13.29
C LEU A 401 9.41 -1.49 12.67
N LYS A 402 9.92 -2.51 12.00
CA LYS A 402 9.14 -3.62 11.47
C LYS A 402 9.44 -4.87 12.27
N MET A 403 8.39 -5.63 12.56
CA MET A 403 8.52 -6.93 13.18
C MET A 403 7.63 -7.91 12.44
N SER A 404 8.15 -9.08 12.11
CA SER A 404 7.34 -10.19 11.62
C SER A 404 7.66 -11.47 12.35
N THR A 405 6.64 -12.27 12.63
CA THR A 405 6.76 -13.58 13.25
C THR A 405 6.05 -14.61 12.39
N SER A 406 6.67 -15.76 12.20
CA SER A 406 6.02 -16.90 11.58
C SER A 406 5.92 -18.05 12.57
N LEU A 407 4.71 -18.57 12.75
CA LEU A 407 4.44 -19.60 13.75
C LEU A 407 4.92 -20.99 13.30
N SER A 408 4.94 -21.25 11.98
CA SER A 408 5.47 -22.50 11.40
C SER A 408 6.99 -22.54 11.49
N ASP A 409 7.64 -21.48 11.02
CA ASP A 409 9.12 -21.41 10.93
C ASP A 409 9.74 -21.08 12.29
N LYS A 410 8.93 -20.64 13.25
CA LYS A 410 9.34 -20.19 14.59
C LYS A 410 10.48 -19.19 14.51
N ASN A 411 10.34 -18.22 13.61
CA ASN A 411 11.25 -17.10 13.46
C ASN A 411 10.58 -15.79 13.89
N LEU A 412 11.41 -14.88 14.40
CA LEU A 412 11.08 -13.50 14.70
C LEU A 412 12.08 -12.61 13.95
N ARG A 413 11.58 -11.85 12.99
CA ARG A 413 12.32 -10.90 12.17
C ARG A 413 12.08 -9.50 12.69
N LEU A 414 13.16 -8.74 12.87
CA LEU A 414 13.16 -7.37 13.34
C LEU A 414 13.94 -6.53 12.33
N LEU A 415 13.37 -5.41 11.88
CA LEU A 415 14.03 -4.47 10.99
C LEU A 415 13.75 -3.04 11.44
N TRP A 416 14.79 -2.28 11.73
CA TRP A 416 14.72 -0.86 12.02
C TRP A 416 15.29 -0.07 10.84
N GLU A 417 14.50 0.82 10.26
CA GLU A 417 14.92 1.73 9.20
C GLU A 417 14.76 3.17 9.67
N GLY A 418 15.79 3.99 9.55
CA GLY A 418 15.78 5.36 10.06
C GLY A 418 16.56 6.33 9.19
N ARG A 419 16.15 7.59 9.21
CA ARG A 419 16.88 8.70 8.58
C ARG A 419 17.57 9.53 9.67
N TYR A 420 18.88 9.75 9.52
CA TYR A 420 19.66 10.57 10.44
C TYR A 420 20.69 11.42 9.67
N LYS A 421 20.58 12.76 9.76
CA LYS A 421 21.54 13.72 9.15
C LYS A 421 21.95 13.40 7.70
N GLY A 422 20.99 12.96 6.88
CA GLY A 422 21.23 12.58 5.48
C GLY A 422 21.64 11.13 5.25
N PHE A 423 21.91 10.34 6.30
CA PHE A 423 22.10 8.90 6.21
C PHE A 423 20.76 8.18 6.30
N LEU A 424 20.60 7.16 5.48
CA LEU A 424 19.55 6.16 5.57
C LEU A 424 20.16 4.91 6.20
N ILE A 425 19.68 4.55 7.39
CA ILE A 425 20.17 3.42 8.16
C ILE A 425 19.10 2.32 8.12
N SER A 426 19.50 1.08 7.87
CA SER A 426 18.66 -0.10 7.95
C SER A 426 19.40 -1.14 8.79
N ALA A 427 18.89 -1.47 9.97
CA ALA A 427 19.48 -2.46 10.86
C ALA A 427 18.47 -3.58 11.08
N GLY A 428 18.86 -4.83 10.87
CA GLY A 428 17.95 -5.97 10.97
C GLY A 428 18.55 -7.15 11.72
N ALA A 429 17.67 -7.94 12.32
CA ALA A 429 18.00 -9.17 13.01
C ALA A 429 16.92 -10.23 12.78
N GLU A 430 17.33 -11.47 12.50
CA GLU A 430 16.44 -12.64 12.50
C GLU A 430 16.79 -13.50 13.70
N LEU A 431 15.78 -13.83 14.50
CA LEU A 431 15.85 -14.75 15.61
C LEU A 431 15.12 -16.03 15.21
N SER A 432 15.76 -17.19 15.36
CA SER A 432 15.16 -18.49 15.03
C SER A 432 15.34 -19.48 16.18
N THR A 433 14.42 -20.44 16.28
CA THR A 433 14.52 -21.59 17.18
C THR A 433 15.30 -22.76 16.57
N VAL A 434 15.46 -22.78 15.24
CA VAL A 434 16.13 -23.86 14.52
C VAL A 434 17.65 -23.66 14.65
N PRO A 435 18.43 -24.69 15.00
CA PRO A 435 19.88 -24.57 15.02
C PRO A 435 20.39 -24.17 13.64
N LEU A 436 21.18 -23.10 13.57
CA LEU A 436 22.06 -22.85 12.43
C LEU A 436 22.92 -24.11 12.25
N ASP A 437 22.96 -24.67 11.04
CA ASP A 437 24.00 -25.64 10.65
C ASP A 437 25.34 -24.91 10.75
N ALA A 438 25.92 -24.89 11.95
CA ALA A 438 27.30 -24.51 12.14
C ALA A 438 28.14 -25.47 11.28
N PRO A 439 29.16 -24.99 10.55
CA PRO A 439 30.10 -25.89 9.92
C PRO A 439 30.63 -26.82 11.01
N LYS A 440 30.46 -28.13 10.83
CA LYS A 440 30.98 -29.16 11.72
C LYS A 440 32.50 -29.00 11.79
N THR A 441 32.99 -28.15 12.68
CA THR A 441 34.36 -28.24 13.16
C THR A 441 34.39 -29.48 14.03
N LEU A 442 35.03 -30.52 13.50
CA LEU A 442 35.42 -31.72 14.24
C LEU A 442 36.04 -31.31 15.58
N ASN A 443 35.64 -32.02 16.63
CA ASN A 443 36.20 -32.04 18.00
C ASN A 443 35.46 -31.20 19.05
N GLU A 444 34.25 -31.61 19.42
CA GLU A 444 33.80 -31.51 20.82
C GLU A 444 32.95 -32.74 21.19
N GLU A 445 33.62 -33.89 21.36
CA GLU A 445 33.08 -34.98 22.17
C GLU A 445 33.32 -34.64 23.65
N GLY A 446 32.23 -34.46 24.40
CA GLY A 446 32.27 -34.50 25.87
C GLY A 446 32.15 -33.15 26.57
N SER A 447 30.94 -32.59 26.60
CA SER A 447 30.42 -32.04 27.87
C SER A 447 28.89 -32.05 27.89
N THR A 448 28.34 -32.80 28.83
CA THR A 448 26.93 -32.77 29.21
C THR A 448 26.63 -31.45 29.93
N THR A 449 26.38 -30.38 29.18
CA THR A 449 25.82 -29.14 29.74
C THR A 449 24.32 -29.12 29.53
N ILE A 450 23.60 -29.16 30.64
CA ILE A 450 22.14 -29.00 30.76
C ILE A 450 21.72 -27.76 29.96
N GLY A 451 21.11 -27.99 28.79
CA GLY A 451 20.72 -26.92 27.87
C GLY A 451 19.56 -26.12 28.44
N ARG A 452 19.82 -24.90 28.90
CA ARG A 452 18.74 -23.91 29.12
C ARG A 452 17.94 -23.78 27.82
N PRO A 453 16.60 -23.83 27.84
CA PRO A 453 15.79 -23.61 26.65
C PRO A 453 15.87 -22.13 26.28
N VAL A 454 16.91 -21.75 25.53
CA VAL A 454 17.01 -20.41 24.96
C VAL A 454 16.01 -20.35 23.82
N TRP A 455 14.87 -19.71 24.09
CA TRP A 455 13.68 -19.74 23.24
C TRP A 455 13.87 -19.04 21.88
N LEU A 456 14.96 -18.29 21.67
CA LEU A 456 15.29 -17.58 20.43
C LEU A 456 16.81 -17.36 20.33
N ARG A 457 17.47 -17.82 19.24
CA ARG A 457 18.89 -17.53 18.95
C ARG A 457 18.99 -16.59 17.75
N PRO A 458 19.94 -15.63 17.73
CA PRO A 458 20.17 -14.79 16.56
C PRO A 458 20.72 -15.64 15.41
N ALA A 459 19.96 -15.72 14.33
CA ALA A 459 20.31 -16.44 13.11
C ALA A 459 21.04 -15.52 12.11
N LYS A 460 20.52 -14.31 11.92
CA LYS A 460 21.06 -13.30 10.99
C LYS A 460 21.08 -11.94 11.66
N PHE A 461 22.12 -11.16 11.39
CA PHE A 461 22.22 -9.78 11.85
C PHE A 461 23.00 -8.96 10.83
N GLY A 462 22.52 -7.77 10.51
CA GLY A 462 23.22 -6.88 9.60
C GLY A 462 22.75 -5.45 9.68
N ILE A 463 23.61 -4.56 9.19
CA ILE A 463 23.41 -3.12 9.22
C ILE A 463 23.81 -2.57 7.86
N GLN A 464 22.87 -1.92 7.19
CA GLN A 464 23.09 -1.22 5.93
C GLN A 464 23.01 0.29 6.16
N LEU A 465 24.10 1.00 5.83
CA LEU A 465 24.19 2.46 5.86
C LEU A 465 24.24 2.97 4.43
N LYS A 466 23.28 3.81 4.03
CA LYS A 466 23.24 4.43 2.70
C LYS A 466 23.35 5.94 2.81
N TYR A 467 24.23 6.52 1.99
CA TYR A 467 24.42 7.95 1.86
C TYR A 467 24.40 8.34 0.38
N SER A 468 23.72 9.43 0.04
CA SER A 468 23.55 9.89 -1.33
C SER A 468 23.64 11.41 -1.40
N THR A 469 24.50 11.91 -2.27
CA THR A 469 24.72 13.34 -2.52
C THR A 469 24.25 13.78 -3.89
#